data_AF-A0A3R7AAA1-F1
#
_entry.id   AF-A0A3R7AAA1-F1
#
_cell.length_a   1.000
_cell.length_b   1.000
_cell.length_c   1.000
_cell.angle_alpha   90.00
_cell.angle_beta   90.00
_cell.angle_gamma   90.00
#
_symmetry.space_group_name_H-M   'P 1'
#
loop_
_entity.id
_entity.type
_entity.pdbx_description
1 polymer ?
#
loop_
_entity_poly.entity_id
_entity_poly.type
_entity_poly.pdbx_seq_one_letter_code
_entity_poly.pdbx_strand_id
1 'polypeptide(L)'
;MGERFVYKGKTFDLEPTLVMPSDFYRRIASPSTRYESLLNSLDPQFKYVARSEVYRVRKGWVAQGLKGHYGMKIRRVKVDGNLFLLPVLSDKPSVGIDTSSIKHITILGICFIPDFEASYVYLEKHLNLPKTHNHQEYKWSKLNPHYRSMVLEKFKLLLSICCKGLLVIKTDALVSPIGKVENIFKNLIEGCFSGYERDPGQKRLRRALKRKFFQLANEIPIHCDTDFRPLTANKAVRLFVQTLAKRKGKYFEKYTPLFANLKSHESKPIQVTDIIVGALRTKIQRGETLEPLQPLFFDSRKMRSCRGRFAKAYYWLA
;
A
#
# COMPACT_ATOMS: atom_id res chain seq x y z
N MET A 1 -11.04 0.99 15.88
CA MET A 1 -11.15 -0.21 15.03
C MET A 1 -11.44 -1.38 15.96
N GLY A 2 -12.72 -1.76 16.13
CA GLY A 2 -13.16 -2.86 17.01
C GLY A 2 -12.67 -2.78 18.46
N GLU A 3 -13.51 -2.25 19.35
CA GLU A 3 -13.19 -2.03 20.77
C GLU A 3 -14.45 -1.81 21.60
N ARG A 4 -14.33 -2.03 22.91
CA ARG A 4 -15.35 -1.66 23.88
C ARG A 4 -15.37 -0.15 24.04
N PHE A 5 -16.49 0.47 23.71
CA PHE A 5 -16.70 1.92 23.80
C PHE A 5 -17.78 2.23 24.82
N VAL A 6 -17.54 3.16 25.73
CA VAL A 6 -18.53 3.57 26.74
C VAL A 6 -19.05 4.96 26.37
N TYR A 7 -20.38 5.10 26.26
CA TYR A 7 -21.04 6.37 26.00
C TYR A 7 -22.33 6.49 26.80
N LYS A 8 -22.48 7.59 27.54
CA LYS A 8 -23.62 7.85 28.45
C LYS A 8 -23.94 6.65 29.36
N GLY A 9 -22.92 6.05 29.95
CA GLY A 9 -23.04 4.89 30.85
C GLY A 9 -23.39 3.56 30.17
N LYS A 10 -23.54 3.53 28.84
CA LYS A 10 -23.75 2.31 28.06
C LYS A 10 -22.46 1.83 27.44
N THR A 11 -22.25 0.52 27.46
CA THR A 11 -21.10 -0.14 26.86
C THR A 11 -21.48 -0.73 25.50
N PHE A 12 -20.68 -0.45 24.49
CA PHE A 12 -20.82 -0.93 23.12
C PHE A 12 -19.58 -1.74 22.75
N ASP A 13 -19.73 -3.05 22.57
CA ASP A 13 -18.65 -3.90 22.06
C ASP A 13 -18.65 -3.80 20.53
N LEU A 14 -17.83 -2.91 19.98
CA LEU A 14 -17.83 -2.61 18.55
C LEU A 14 -17.05 -3.66 17.78
N GLU A 15 -17.63 -4.12 16.67
CA GLU A 15 -16.91 -4.90 15.67
C GLU A 15 -16.03 -3.98 14.80
N PRO A 16 -14.94 -4.51 14.20
CA PRO A 16 -14.12 -3.78 13.24
C PRO A 16 -14.93 -3.25 12.05
N THR A 17 -15.30 -1.96 12.11
CA THR A 17 -16.18 -1.30 11.14
C THR A 17 -15.44 -0.21 10.37
N LEU A 18 -15.57 -0.20 9.05
CA LEU A 18 -15.11 0.90 8.21
C LEU A 18 -16.20 1.97 8.15
N VAL A 19 -15.91 3.14 8.71
CA VAL A 19 -16.88 4.22 8.82
C VAL A 19 -17.03 4.94 7.48
N MET A 20 -18.27 5.22 7.09
CA MET A 20 -18.59 6.05 5.94
C MET A 20 -19.19 7.39 6.40
N PRO A 21 -19.03 8.48 5.63
CA PRO A 21 -19.73 9.73 5.92
C PRO A 21 -21.26 9.53 6.01
N SER A 22 -21.80 8.55 5.29
CA SER A 22 -23.22 8.22 5.27
C SER A 22 -23.78 7.65 6.55
N ASP A 23 -22.94 7.07 7.39
CA ASP A 23 -23.35 6.55 8.69
C ASP A 23 -23.93 7.63 9.61
N PHE A 24 -23.51 8.90 9.42
CA PHE A 24 -23.95 10.01 10.25
C PHE A 24 -25.27 10.65 9.77
N TYR A 25 -25.74 10.37 8.55
CA TYR A 25 -27.01 10.92 8.06
C TYR A 25 -28.13 9.88 7.92
N ARG A 26 -27.83 8.58 7.87
CA ARG A 26 -28.85 7.53 7.72
C ARG A 26 -29.72 7.42 8.98
N ARG A 27 -31.03 7.25 8.78
CA ARG A 27 -31.97 6.92 9.86
C ARG A 27 -31.84 5.43 10.17
N ILE A 28 -31.72 5.10 11.46
CA ILE A 28 -31.61 3.73 11.95
C ILE A 28 -32.90 3.45 12.72
N ALA A 29 -33.87 2.80 12.08
CA ALA A 29 -35.16 2.47 12.72
C ALA A 29 -34.99 1.32 13.73
N SER A 30 -34.20 0.32 13.37
CA SER A 30 -33.91 -0.85 14.21
C SER A 30 -32.43 -1.21 14.05
N PRO A 31 -31.58 -0.94 15.06
CA PRO A 31 -30.15 -1.26 14.97
C PRO A 31 -29.92 -2.76 14.84
N SER A 32 -29.20 -3.20 13.79
CA SER A 32 -28.84 -4.62 13.61
C SER A 32 -27.43 -4.96 14.11
N THR A 33 -26.62 -3.94 14.40
CA THR A 33 -25.24 -4.11 14.90
C THR A 33 -24.97 -3.27 16.14
N ARG A 34 -23.89 -3.59 16.86
CA ARG A 34 -23.40 -2.79 18.01
C ARG A 34 -22.97 -1.39 17.56
N TYR A 35 -22.41 -1.26 16.37
CA TYR A 35 -22.08 0.04 15.78
C TYR A 35 -23.32 0.87 15.48
N GLU A 36 -24.36 0.28 14.89
CA GLU A 36 -25.64 0.99 14.68
C GLU A 36 -26.32 1.35 15.99
N SER A 37 -26.21 0.49 17.01
CA SER A 37 -26.71 0.78 18.35
C SER A 37 -26.01 1.99 18.96
N LEU A 38 -24.70 2.10 18.79
CA LEU A 38 -23.93 3.28 19.17
C LEU A 38 -24.43 4.51 18.40
N LEU A 39 -24.49 4.45 17.07
CA LEU A 39 -24.95 5.56 16.23
C LEU A 39 -26.39 6.00 16.54
N ASN A 40 -27.25 5.09 17.00
CA ASN A 40 -28.60 5.40 17.41
C ASN A 40 -28.66 6.04 18.81
N SER A 41 -27.69 5.72 19.67
CA SER A 41 -27.58 6.31 21.02
C SER A 41 -26.96 7.71 21.06
N LEU A 42 -26.28 8.12 19.99
CA LEU A 42 -25.66 9.44 19.90
C LEU A 42 -26.71 10.55 20.05
N ASP A 43 -26.30 11.65 20.67
CA ASP A 43 -27.15 12.81 20.87
C ASP A 43 -27.83 13.26 19.55
N PRO A 44 -29.18 13.39 19.50
CA PRO A 44 -29.89 13.78 18.29
C PRO A 44 -29.42 15.13 17.74
N GLN A 45 -29.07 16.08 18.61
CA GLN A 45 -28.56 17.39 18.19
C GLN A 45 -27.16 17.24 17.58
N PHE A 46 -26.31 16.39 18.15
CA PHE A 46 -25.02 16.05 17.55
C PHE A 46 -25.20 15.45 16.15
N LYS A 47 -26.11 14.48 15.98
CA LYS A 47 -26.36 13.86 14.67
C LYS A 47 -26.89 14.87 13.65
N TYR A 48 -27.77 15.76 14.06
CA TYR A 48 -28.30 16.83 13.21
C TYR A 48 -27.17 17.75 12.71
N VAL A 49 -26.32 18.23 13.63
CA VAL A 49 -25.16 19.07 13.29
C VAL A 49 -24.21 18.28 12.38
N ALA A 50 -23.79 17.09 12.79
CA ALA A 50 -22.87 16.25 12.03
C ALA A 50 -23.36 16.01 10.60
N ARG A 51 -24.65 15.74 10.41
CA ARG A 51 -25.31 15.62 9.10
C ARG A 51 -25.20 16.89 8.27
N SER A 52 -25.51 18.05 8.87
CA SER A 52 -25.42 19.35 8.18
C SER A 52 -23.98 19.73 7.79
N GLU A 53 -22.99 19.11 8.43
CA GLU A 53 -21.57 19.43 8.29
C GLU A 53 -20.77 18.44 7.43
N VAL A 54 -21.27 17.23 7.17
CA VAL A 54 -20.53 16.16 6.48
C VAL A 54 -19.79 16.66 5.22
N TYR A 55 -20.46 17.50 4.43
CA TYR A 55 -19.95 18.01 3.15
C TYR A 55 -19.59 19.50 3.18
N ARG A 56 -19.63 20.16 4.35
CA ARG A 56 -19.22 21.58 4.46
C ARG A 56 -17.74 21.73 4.16
N VAL A 57 -17.46 22.40 3.06
CA VAL A 57 -16.10 22.71 2.61
C VAL A 57 -15.36 23.48 3.71
N ARG A 58 -14.15 23.02 4.06
CA ARG A 58 -13.20 23.59 5.04
C ARG A 58 -13.61 23.58 6.52
N LYS A 59 -14.90 23.71 6.85
CA LYS A 59 -15.37 23.88 8.23
C LYS A 59 -16.03 22.66 8.84
N GLY A 60 -16.62 21.77 8.04
CA GLY A 60 -17.32 20.60 8.56
C GLY A 60 -16.39 19.60 9.24
N TRP A 61 -16.93 18.77 10.14
CA TRP A 61 -16.14 17.82 10.94
C TRP A 61 -15.22 16.92 10.11
N VAL A 62 -15.64 16.44 8.92
CA VAL A 62 -14.76 15.63 8.06
C VAL A 62 -13.60 16.48 7.54
N ALA A 63 -13.86 17.74 7.16
CA ALA A 63 -12.82 18.67 6.71
C ALA A 63 -11.85 19.03 7.84
N GLN A 64 -12.34 19.15 9.08
CA GLN A 64 -11.49 19.39 10.26
C GLN A 64 -10.67 18.14 10.64
N GLY A 65 -11.28 16.96 10.62
CA GLY A 65 -10.57 15.71 10.84
C GLY A 65 -9.47 15.47 9.78
N LEU A 66 -9.70 15.85 8.53
CA LEU A 66 -8.66 15.77 7.48
C LEU A 66 -7.45 16.68 7.78
N LYS A 67 -7.66 17.78 8.51
CA LYS A 67 -6.61 18.70 8.96
C LYS A 67 -5.88 18.22 10.22
N GLY A 68 -6.41 17.21 10.92
CA GLY A 68 -5.83 16.74 12.18
C GLY A 68 -6.22 17.60 13.39
N HIS A 69 -7.42 18.19 13.38
CA HIS A 69 -7.90 19.02 14.49
C HIS A 69 -7.89 18.26 15.83
N TYR A 70 -7.42 18.89 16.91
CA TYR A 70 -7.18 18.25 18.22
C TYR A 70 -6.30 16.99 18.18
N GLY A 71 -5.36 16.92 17.23
CA GLY A 71 -4.50 15.74 17.05
C GLY A 71 -5.22 14.53 16.44
N MET A 72 -6.53 14.63 16.18
CA MET A 72 -7.31 13.56 15.56
C MET A 72 -7.33 13.75 14.05
N LYS A 73 -6.57 12.92 13.35
CA LYS A 73 -6.46 12.97 11.90
C LYS A 73 -7.18 11.81 11.26
N ILE A 74 -7.92 12.08 10.18
CA ILE A 74 -8.52 11.04 9.33
C ILE A 74 -7.96 11.09 7.91
N ARG A 75 -8.04 9.96 7.22
CA ARG A 75 -7.81 9.79 5.79
C ARG A 75 -9.13 9.41 5.12
N ARG A 76 -9.29 9.86 3.88
CA ARG A 76 -10.37 9.43 2.99
C ARG A 76 -9.84 8.37 2.05
N VAL A 77 -10.60 7.30 1.88
CA VAL A 77 -10.27 6.21 0.97
C VAL A 77 -11.50 5.91 0.11
N LYS A 78 -11.34 5.97 -1.21
CA LYS A 78 -12.44 5.75 -2.16
C LYS A 78 -12.25 4.43 -2.90
N VAL A 79 -13.24 3.55 -2.85
CA VAL A 79 -13.21 2.23 -3.50
C VAL A 79 -14.59 1.92 -4.05
N ASP A 80 -14.67 1.61 -5.34
CA ASP A 80 -15.91 1.22 -6.04
C ASP A 80 -17.09 2.17 -5.74
N GLY A 81 -16.82 3.49 -5.79
CA GLY A 81 -17.80 4.54 -5.52
C GLY A 81 -18.00 4.88 -4.04
N ASN A 82 -17.66 3.98 -3.12
CA ASN A 82 -17.79 4.18 -1.68
C ASN A 82 -16.64 5.01 -1.11
N LEU A 83 -16.95 5.90 -0.16
CA LEU A 83 -15.99 6.72 0.55
C LEU A 83 -15.91 6.28 2.01
N PHE A 84 -14.75 5.79 2.42
CA PHE A 84 -14.45 5.39 3.78
C PHE A 84 -13.60 6.46 4.48
N LEU A 85 -13.81 6.60 5.79
CA LEU A 85 -13.06 7.45 6.69
C LEU A 85 -12.22 6.56 7.60
N LEU A 86 -10.90 6.73 7.53
CA LEU A 86 -9.94 5.97 8.32
C LEU A 86 -9.27 6.87 9.33
N PRO A 87 -9.20 6.51 10.62
CA PRO A 87 -8.31 7.21 11.54
C PRO A 87 -6.86 7.01 11.10
N VAL A 88 -6.05 8.06 11.25
CA VAL A 88 -4.59 7.97 11.13
C VAL A 88 -4.07 7.51 12.48
N LEU A 89 -3.51 6.31 12.52
CA LEU A 89 -2.94 5.69 13.72
C LEU A 89 -1.44 5.99 13.86
N SER A 90 -0.76 6.27 12.75
CA SER A 90 0.63 6.70 12.74
C SER A 90 0.84 7.79 11.69
N ASP A 91 1.58 8.83 12.06
CA ASP A 91 2.05 9.87 11.15
C ASP A 91 3.36 9.50 10.43
N LYS A 92 3.90 8.30 10.71
CA LYS A 92 5.16 7.80 10.17
C LYS A 92 4.92 7.00 8.88
N PRO A 93 5.16 7.57 7.70
CA PRO A 93 5.13 6.79 6.46
C PRO A 93 6.30 5.80 6.43
N SER A 94 6.13 4.73 5.65
CA SER A 94 7.17 3.74 5.39
C SER A 94 7.07 3.25 3.95
N VAL A 95 8.14 2.63 3.46
CA VAL A 95 8.12 1.88 2.20
C VAL A 95 8.44 0.44 2.51
N GLY A 96 7.64 -0.48 2.00
CA GLY A 96 7.95 -1.91 2.01
C GLY A 96 8.39 -2.39 0.64
N ILE A 97 9.47 -3.16 0.60
CA ILE A 97 9.96 -3.85 -0.61
C ILE A 97 9.98 -5.33 -0.31
N ASP A 98 9.30 -6.09 -1.16
CA ASP A 98 9.24 -7.54 -1.04
C ASP A 98 9.19 -8.22 -2.41
N THR A 99 9.52 -9.51 -2.43
CA THR A 99 9.43 -10.33 -3.63
C THR A 99 8.57 -11.56 -3.40
N SER A 100 7.92 -12.01 -4.47
CA SER A 100 7.26 -13.31 -4.44
C SER A 100 7.46 -14.05 -5.75
N SER A 101 8.02 -15.25 -5.66
CA SER A 101 8.40 -16.05 -6.82
C SER A 101 7.35 -17.13 -7.15
N ILE A 102 7.19 -17.40 -8.45
CA ILE A 102 6.42 -18.50 -9.02
C ILE A 102 7.26 -19.14 -10.13
N LYS A 103 7.68 -20.40 -9.96
CA LYS A 103 8.51 -21.11 -10.94
C LYS A 103 9.72 -20.25 -11.35
N HIS A 104 9.78 -19.80 -12.60
CA HIS A 104 10.87 -19.00 -13.16
C HIS A 104 10.57 -17.49 -13.21
N ILE A 105 9.59 -17.01 -12.46
CA ILE A 105 9.19 -15.58 -12.44
C ILE A 105 9.22 -15.07 -11.00
N THR A 106 9.73 -13.85 -10.83
CA THR A 106 9.68 -13.08 -9.59
C THR A 106 8.76 -11.88 -9.78
N ILE A 107 7.89 -11.65 -8.80
CA ILE A 107 7.12 -10.41 -8.64
C ILE A 107 7.84 -9.57 -7.59
N LEU A 108 8.40 -8.44 -7.99
CA LEU A 108 8.93 -7.42 -7.10
C LEU A 108 7.85 -6.38 -6.83
N GLY A 109 7.49 -6.17 -5.56
CA GLY A 109 6.59 -5.12 -5.15
C GLY A 109 7.26 -4.06 -4.29
N ILE A 110 6.90 -2.80 -4.53
CA ILE A 110 7.33 -1.65 -3.74
C ILE A 110 6.08 -0.89 -3.30
N CYS A 111 5.71 -1.07 -2.03
CA CYS A 111 4.52 -0.52 -1.40
C CYS A 111 4.86 0.77 -0.66
N PHE A 112 4.21 1.88 -1.00
CA PHE A 112 4.38 3.15 -0.31
C PHE A 112 3.28 3.34 0.72
N ILE A 113 3.59 3.07 1.98
CA ILE A 113 2.62 2.89 3.07
C ILE A 113 2.52 4.18 3.89
N PRO A 114 1.40 4.92 3.83
CA PRO A 114 1.27 6.21 4.50
C PRO A 114 1.08 6.11 6.01
N ASP A 115 0.57 4.97 6.48
CA ASP A 115 0.24 4.66 7.86
C ASP A 115 0.28 3.14 8.01
N PHE A 116 1.44 2.61 8.43
CA PHE A 116 1.63 1.16 8.54
C PHE A 116 0.87 0.58 9.74
N GLU A 117 0.56 1.38 10.75
CA GLU A 117 -0.26 0.94 11.89
C GLU A 117 -1.70 0.70 11.45
N ALA A 118 -2.32 1.65 10.74
CA ALA A 118 -3.66 1.44 10.18
C ALA A 118 -3.71 0.26 9.20
N SER A 119 -2.65 0.08 8.40
CA SER A 119 -2.51 -1.05 7.49
C SER A 119 -2.46 -2.38 8.24
N TYR A 120 -1.65 -2.46 9.30
CA TYR A 120 -1.49 -3.66 10.12
C TYR A 120 -2.77 -4.01 10.87
N VAL A 121 -3.45 -3.02 11.47
CA VAL A 121 -4.73 -3.22 12.15
C VAL A 121 -5.83 -3.62 11.16
N TYR A 122 -5.78 -3.17 9.90
CA TYR A 122 -6.69 -3.67 8.88
C TYR A 122 -6.53 -5.17 8.62
N LEU A 123 -5.29 -5.65 8.49
CA LEU A 123 -5.02 -7.10 8.37
C LEU A 123 -5.50 -7.87 9.60
N GLU A 124 -5.24 -7.33 10.80
CA GLU A 124 -5.56 -7.98 12.08
C GLU A 124 -7.06 -8.01 12.37
N LYS A 125 -7.73 -6.87 12.30
CA LYS A 125 -9.10 -6.72 12.79
C LYS A 125 -10.15 -6.86 11.68
N HIS A 126 -9.88 -6.36 10.47
CA HIS A 126 -10.87 -6.35 9.39
C HIS A 126 -10.79 -7.53 8.44
N LEU A 127 -9.58 -8.08 8.25
CA LEU A 127 -9.37 -9.33 7.50
C LEU A 127 -9.21 -10.55 8.42
N ASN A 128 -9.01 -10.32 9.73
CA ASN A 128 -8.82 -11.36 10.73
C ASN A 128 -7.76 -12.39 10.31
N LEU A 129 -6.65 -11.92 9.72
CA LEU A 129 -5.64 -12.83 9.21
C LEU A 129 -4.95 -13.55 10.37
N PRO A 130 -4.70 -14.87 10.26
CA PRO A 130 -3.93 -15.58 11.25
C PRO A 130 -2.45 -15.21 11.14
N LYS A 131 -1.79 -15.07 12.29
CA LYS A 131 -0.34 -14.93 12.39
C LYS A 131 0.31 -16.31 12.42
N THR A 132 1.58 -16.40 12.01
CA THR A 132 2.31 -17.67 12.14
C THR A 132 2.61 -18.00 13.60
N HIS A 133 2.69 -19.29 13.95
CA HIS A 133 2.91 -19.71 15.33
C HIS A 133 4.30 -19.36 15.88
N ASN A 134 5.34 -19.52 15.05
CA ASN A 134 6.74 -19.35 15.50
C ASN A 134 7.11 -17.89 15.71
N HIS A 135 6.69 -17.04 14.77
CA HIS A 135 6.85 -15.60 14.85
C HIS A 135 5.46 -15.01 14.62
N GLN A 136 4.96 -14.20 15.55
CA GLN A 136 3.64 -13.57 15.46
C GLN A 136 3.59 -12.53 14.31
N GLU A 137 3.67 -13.01 13.07
CA GLU A 137 3.78 -12.24 11.83
C GLU A 137 2.78 -12.72 10.78
N TYR A 138 2.39 -11.82 9.87
CA TYR A 138 1.60 -12.17 8.69
C TYR A 138 2.51 -12.64 7.56
N LYS A 139 2.17 -13.81 6.97
CA LYS A 139 2.85 -14.37 5.81
C LYS A 139 1.87 -14.98 4.83
N TRP A 140 1.85 -14.48 3.60
CA TRP A 140 0.99 -14.95 2.50
C TRP A 140 1.16 -16.44 2.24
N SER A 141 2.41 -16.92 2.29
CA SER A 141 2.75 -18.32 2.08
C SER A 141 2.15 -19.25 3.14
N LYS A 142 1.82 -18.74 4.33
CA LYS A 142 1.23 -19.48 5.45
C LYS A 142 -0.28 -19.33 5.57
N LEU A 143 -0.90 -18.42 4.82
CA LEU A 143 -2.36 -18.30 4.77
C LEU A 143 -3.00 -19.52 4.07
N ASN A 144 -4.06 -20.04 4.66
CA ASN A 144 -4.90 -21.07 4.03
C ASN A 144 -5.73 -20.49 2.87
N PRO A 145 -6.39 -21.33 2.04
CA PRO A 145 -7.17 -20.87 0.90
C PRO A 145 -8.30 -19.88 1.24
N HIS A 146 -8.96 -20.04 2.39
CA HIS A 146 -10.05 -19.16 2.81
C HIS A 146 -9.58 -17.71 2.99
N TYR A 147 -8.52 -17.49 3.79
CA TYR A 147 -7.97 -16.15 4.01
C TYR A 147 -7.38 -15.55 2.73
N ARG A 148 -6.75 -16.38 1.88
CA ARG A 148 -6.28 -15.91 0.56
C ARG A 148 -7.43 -15.42 -0.31
N SER A 149 -8.55 -16.14 -0.37
CA SER A 149 -9.74 -15.70 -1.13
C SER A 149 -10.23 -14.35 -0.62
N MET A 150 -10.36 -14.21 0.71
CA MET A 150 -10.82 -12.97 1.33
C MET A 150 -9.91 -11.77 0.99
N VAL A 151 -8.58 -11.95 1.02
CA VAL A 151 -7.63 -10.90 0.62
C VAL A 151 -7.78 -10.55 -0.87
N LEU A 152 -7.96 -11.55 -1.74
CA LEU A 152 -8.08 -11.35 -3.18
C LEU A 152 -9.40 -10.64 -3.56
N GLU A 153 -10.50 -10.98 -2.89
CA GLU A 153 -11.81 -10.34 -3.03
C GLU A 153 -11.77 -8.88 -2.58
N LYS A 154 -11.11 -8.61 -1.44
CA LYS A 154 -10.97 -7.25 -0.88
C LYS A 154 -9.75 -6.50 -1.39
N PHE A 155 -9.10 -6.95 -2.46
CA PHE A 155 -7.79 -6.44 -2.88
C PHE A 155 -7.76 -4.93 -3.17
N LYS A 156 -8.79 -4.40 -3.87
CA LYS A 156 -8.91 -2.95 -4.15
C LYS A 156 -8.97 -2.14 -2.86
N LEU A 157 -9.73 -2.63 -1.87
CA LEU A 157 -9.88 -1.99 -0.58
C LEU A 157 -8.60 -2.07 0.25
N LEU A 158 -7.95 -3.25 0.27
CA LEU A 158 -6.65 -3.45 0.91
C LEU A 158 -5.63 -2.44 0.38
N LEU A 159 -5.47 -2.31 -0.94
CA LEU A 159 -4.53 -1.36 -1.52
C LEU A 159 -4.87 0.09 -1.15
N SER A 160 -6.14 0.45 -1.23
CA SER A 160 -6.62 1.81 -0.96
C SER A 160 -6.42 2.22 0.52
N ILE A 161 -6.51 1.25 1.43
CA ILE A 161 -6.20 1.45 2.85
C ILE A 161 -4.69 1.53 3.07
N CYS A 162 -3.94 0.55 2.56
CA CYS A 162 -2.55 0.30 2.94
C CYS A 162 -1.53 1.12 2.17
N CYS A 163 -1.84 1.62 0.98
CA CYS A 163 -0.86 2.23 0.10
C CYS A 163 -1.30 3.61 -0.41
N LYS A 164 -0.34 4.52 -0.57
CA LYS A 164 -0.47 5.76 -1.38
C LYS A 164 0.03 5.56 -2.80
N GLY A 165 0.83 4.53 -3.01
CA GLY A 165 1.36 4.14 -4.29
C GLY A 165 1.91 2.74 -4.24
N LEU A 166 2.05 2.14 -5.41
CA LEU A 166 2.56 0.79 -5.59
C LEU A 166 3.27 0.71 -6.93
N LEU A 167 4.48 0.15 -6.94
CA LEU A 167 5.19 -0.24 -8.16
C LEU A 167 5.38 -1.76 -8.12
N VAL A 168 4.98 -2.44 -9.20
CA VAL A 168 5.11 -3.89 -9.34
C VAL A 168 5.90 -4.20 -10.59
N ILE A 169 6.89 -5.07 -10.47
CA ILE A 169 7.70 -5.54 -11.60
C ILE A 169 7.66 -7.06 -11.64
N LYS A 170 7.10 -7.60 -12.72
CA LYS A 170 7.12 -9.04 -13.04
C LYS A 170 8.32 -9.32 -13.94
N THR A 171 9.23 -10.18 -13.53
CA THR A 171 10.46 -10.48 -14.29
C THR A 171 10.98 -11.88 -14.00
N ASP A 172 11.74 -12.47 -14.92
CA ASP A 172 12.53 -13.70 -14.70
C ASP A 172 14.02 -13.40 -14.46
N ALA A 173 14.45 -12.14 -14.56
CA ALA A 173 15.85 -11.74 -14.51
C ALA A 173 16.49 -11.87 -13.11
N LEU A 174 15.67 -11.94 -12.06
CA LEU A 174 16.13 -12.13 -10.68
C LEU A 174 16.27 -13.60 -10.29
N VAL A 175 15.66 -14.54 -11.02
CA VAL A 175 15.68 -15.98 -10.69
C VAL A 175 17.03 -16.62 -11.03
N SER A 176 17.57 -16.28 -12.20
CA SER A 176 18.91 -16.73 -12.62
C SER A 176 19.63 -15.58 -13.32
N PRO A 177 20.22 -14.66 -12.51
CA PRO A 177 20.86 -13.44 -12.98
C PRO A 177 21.92 -13.67 -14.05
N ILE A 178 21.81 -12.94 -15.17
CA ILE A 178 22.89 -12.84 -16.17
C ILE A 178 23.61 -11.52 -15.92
N GLY A 179 24.71 -11.59 -15.16
CA GLY A 179 25.51 -10.44 -14.72
C GLY A 179 25.27 -10.04 -13.26
N LYS A 180 25.76 -8.85 -12.87
CA LYS A 180 25.65 -8.36 -11.48
C LYS A 180 24.19 -8.05 -11.13
N VAL A 181 23.66 -8.66 -10.06
CA VAL A 181 22.28 -8.43 -9.57
C VAL A 181 22.00 -6.95 -9.30
N GLU A 182 22.99 -6.20 -8.86
CA GLU A 182 22.91 -4.74 -8.71
C GLU A 182 22.51 -4.01 -10.00
N ASN A 183 23.09 -4.43 -11.13
CA ASN A 183 22.80 -3.83 -12.43
C ASN A 183 21.41 -4.26 -12.91
N ILE A 184 21.03 -5.52 -12.69
CA ILE A 184 19.69 -6.02 -13.00
C ILE A 184 18.65 -5.22 -12.21
N PHE A 185 18.83 -5.09 -10.89
CA PHE A 185 17.93 -4.34 -10.03
C PHE A 185 17.80 -2.87 -10.49
N LYS A 186 18.92 -2.18 -10.74
CA LYS A 186 18.91 -0.82 -11.32
C LYS A 186 18.14 -0.76 -12.63
N ASN A 187 18.38 -1.71 -13.55
CA ASN A 187 17.75 -1.75 -14.86
C ASN A 187 16.24 -2.01 -14.78
N LEU A 188 15.79 -2.83 -13.82
CA LEU A 188 14.37 -3.04 -13.55
C LEU A 188 13.69 -1.73 -13.12
N ILE A 189 14.31 -0.97 -12.22
CA ILE A 189 13.77 0.34 -11.81
C ILE A 189 13.88 1.37 -12.94
N GLU A 190 15.02 1.47 -13.63
CA GLU A 190 15.20 2.39 -14.76
C GLU A 190 14.22 2.10 -15.91
N GLY A 191 13.96 0.83 -16.22
CA GLY A 191 13.05 0.42 -17.29
C GLY A 191 11.60 0.84 -17.06
N CYS A 192 11.21 1.08 -15.80
CA CYS A 192 9.91 1.64 -15.47
C CYS A 192 9.79 3.13 -15.85
N PHE A 193 10.90 3.88 -15.87
CA PHE A 193 10.88 5.35 -15.96
C PHE A 193 11.75 5.95 -17.06
N SER A 194 12.26 5.12 -17.97
CA SER A 194 13.04 5.54 -19.14
C SER A 194 12.37 5.10 -20.43
N GLY A 195 12.86 5.64 -21.55
CA GLY A 195 12.29 5.37 -22.86
C GLY A 195 11.00 6.14 -23.12
N TYR A 196 10.49 5.95 -24.33
CA TYR A 196 9.23 6.54 -24.80
C TYR A 196 9.24 8.07 -24.74
N GLU A 197 10.41 8.70 -24.87
CA GLU A 197 10.55 10.16 -24.84
C GLU A 197 9.87 10.85 -26.03
N ARG A 198 9.58 10.07 -27.08
CA ARG A 198 8.85 10.48 -28.29
C ARG A 198 7.34 10.26 -28.19
N ASP A 199 6.85 9.53 -27.19
CA ASP A 199 5.42 9.37 -26.90
C ASP A 199 4.99 10.47 -25.90
N PRO A 200 4.15 11.44 -26.29
CA PRO A 200 3.79 12.56 -25.43
C PRO A 200 3.08 12.14 -24.14
N GLY A 201 2.22 11.11 -24.19
CA GLY A 201 1.48 10.61 -23.03
C GLY A 201 2.42 9.93 -22.03
N GLN A 202 3.30 9.06 -22.51
CA GLN A 202 4.26 8.33 -21.68
C GLN A 202 5.35 9.24 -21.11
N LYS A 203 5.84 10.21 -21.89
CA LYS A 203 6.89 11.15 -21.45
C LYS A 203 6.45 11.93 -20.21
N ARG A 204 5.23 12.48 -20.22
CA ARG A 204 4.69 13.24 -19.09
C ARG A 204 4.40 12.33 -17.91
N LEU A 205 3.72 11.21 -18.15
CA LEU A 205 3.33 10.24 -17.12
C LEU A 205 4.55 9.70 -16.36
N ARG A 206 5.56 9.18 -17.06
CA ARG A 206 6.75 8.57 -16.42
C ARG A 206 7.55 9.56 -15.61
N ARG A 207 7.73 10.79 -16.12
CA ARG A 207 8.45 11.84 -15.37
C ARG A 207 7.70 12.19 -14.09
N ALA A 208 6.37 12.34 -14.18
CA ALA A 208 5.53 12.62 -13.02
C ALA A 208 5.54 11.45 -12.02
N LEU A 209 5.39 10.22 -12.50
CA LEU A 209 5.37 9.00 -11.70
C LEU A 209 6.71 8.76 -10.99
N LYS A 210 7.84 8.88 -11.71
CA LYS A 210 9.18 8.79 -11.13
C LYS A 210 9.39 9.82 -10.02
N ARG A 211 8.98 11.08 -10.28
CA ARG A 211 9.05 12.15 -9.27
C ARG A 211 8.18 11.83 -8.06
N LYS A 212 6.96 11.34 -8.28
CA LYS A 212 6.04 10.98 -7.20
C LYS A 212 6.57 9.85 -6.33
N PHE A 213 7.07 8.77 -6.94
CA PHE A 213 7.68 7.67 -6.19
C PHE A 213 8.97 8.09 -5.50
N PHE A 214 9.79 8.96 -6.09
CA PHE A 214 10.94 9.54 -5.41
C PHE A 214 10.52 10.29 -4.14
N GLN A 215 9.50 11.15 -4.22
CA GLN A 215 8.96 11.89 -3.08
C GLN A 215 8.37 10.98 -1.99
N LEU A 216 7.87 9.81 -2.35
CA LEU A 216 7.31 8.85 -1.40
C LEU A 216 8.36 7.92 -0.78
N ALA A 217 9.59 7.88 -1.31
CA ALA A 217 10.67 7.00 -0.84
C ALA A 217 11.87 7.75 -0.21
N ASN A 218 12.21 8.93 -0.72
CA ASN A 218 13.35 9.68 -0.22
C ASN A 218 13.09 10.16 1.22
N GLU A 219 14.07 10.00 2.12
CA GLU A 219 13.94 10.36 3.54
C GLU A 219 12.83 9.61 4.28
N ILE A 220 12.28 8.55 3.69
CA ILE A 220 11.29 7.67 4.30
C ILE A 220 11.95 6.33 4.64
N PRO A 221 11.74 5.77 5.85
CA PRO A 221 12.24 4.44 6.20
C PRO A 221 11.75 3.38 5.22
N ILE A 222 12.68 2.69 4.57
CA ILE A 222 12.42 1.59 3.65
C ILE A 222 12.77 0.27 4.33
N HIS A 223 11.78 -0.58 4.49
CA HIS A 223 11.90 -1.94 4.99
C HIS A 223 11.92 -2.88 3.77
N CYS A 224 12.97 -3.68 3.66
CA CYS A 224 13.22 -4.50 2.49
C CYS A 224 13.55 -5.92 2.94
N ASP A 225 12.83 -6.91 2.43
CA ASP A 225 13.19 -8.31 2.68
C ASP A 225 14.50 -8.68 1.95
N THR A 226 15.14 -9.75 2.40
CA THR A 226 16.51 -10.16 2.03
C THR A 226 16.59 -11.06 0.80
N ASP A 227 15.57 -11.06 -0.04
CA ASP A 227 15.40 -12.01 -1.16
C ASP A 227 16.31 -11.76 -2.36
N PHE A 228 17.00 -10.62 -2.44
CA PHE A 228 17.76 -10.22 -3.64
C PHE A 228 19.17 -10.82 -3.73
N ARG A 229 19.47 -11.94 -3.05
CA ARG A 229 20.86 -12.44 -2.93
C ARG A 229 21.59 -12.52 -4.29
N PRO A 230 22.85 -12.05 -4.38
CA PRO A 230 23.72 -11.55 -3.31
C PRO A 230 23.52 -10.06 -2.95
N LEU A 231 22.54 -9.36 -3.53
CA LEU A 231 22.25 -7.96 -3.20
C LEU A 231 21.65 -7.88 -1.78
N THR A 232 22.34 -7.19 -0.87
CA THR A 232 21.84 -6.96 0.48
C THR A 232 20.66 -5.97 0.47
N ALA A 233 19.74 -6.09 1.44
CA ALA A 233 18.58 -5.21 1.56
C ALA A 233 18.95 -3.72 1.60
N ASN A 234 19.95 -3.34 2.42
CA ASN A 234 20.46 -1.95 2.46
C ASN A 234 20.94 -1.47 1.08
N LYS A 235 21.64 -2.33 0.32
CA LYS A 235 22.11 -1.97 -1.02
C LYS A 235 20.93 -1.84 -1.99
N ALA A 236 19.95 -2.73 -1.95
CA ALA A 236 18.73 -2.62 -2.76
C ALA A 236 17.99 -1.29 -2.50
N VAL A 237 17.82 -0.92 -1.23
CA VAL A 237 17.21 0.36 -0.81
C VAL A 237 17.98 1.56 -1.36
N ARG A 238 19.31 1.59 -1.20
CA ARG A 238 20.15 2.67 -1.74
C ARG A 238 20.03 2.78 -3.25
N LEU A 239 20.09 1.64 -3.96
CA LEU A 239 19.97 1.61 -5.41
C LEU A 239 18.60 2.07 -5.89
N PHE A 240 17.54 1.69 -5.21
CA PHE A 240 16.17 2.10 -5.54
C PHE A 240 16.02 3.62 -5.48
N VAL A 241 16.34 4.22 -4.33
CA VAL A 241 16.22 5.67 -4.13
C VAL A 241 17.16 6.44 -5.07
N GLN A 242 18.41 6.00 -5.21
CA GLN A 242 19.37 6.63 -6.13
C GLN A 242 18.87 6.59 -7.59
N THR A 243 18.27 5.48 -8.02
CA THR A 243 17.76 5.34 -9.39
C THR A 243 16.58 6.29 -9.63
N LEU A 244 15.73 6.49 -8.63
CA LEU A 244 14.65 7.48 -8.66
C LEU A 244 15.16 8.93 -8.61
N ALA A 245 16.25 9.19 -7.89
CA ALA A 245 16.89 10.52 -7.81
C ALA A 245 17.56 10.93 -9.13
N LYS A 246 17.98 9.96 -9.95
CA LYS A 246 18.68 10.22 -11.22
C LYS A 246 17.86 11.10 -12.16
N ARG A 247 18.46 12.19 -12.61
CA ARG A 247 17.94 13.13 -13.61
C ARG A 247 18.68 12.92 -14.94
N LYS A 248 18.69 13.92 -15.82
CA LYS A 248 19.39 13.82 -17.11
C LYS A 248 20.89 13.64 -16.88
N GLY A 249 21.51 12.73 -17.64
CA GLY A 249 22.94 12.45 -17.55
C GLY A 249 23.35 11.82 -16.21
N LYS A 250 24.44 12.34 -15.62
CA LYS A 250 24.97 11.93 -14.31
C LYS A 250 24.47 12.78 -13.15
N TYR A 251 23.52 13.68 -13.38
CA TYR A 251 22.97 14.54 -12.33
C TYR A 251 21.92 13.79 -11.48
N PHE A 252 21.97 13.99 -10.17
CA PHE A 252 21.03 13.43 -9.20
C PHE A 252 20.39 14.57 -8.41
N GLU A 253 19.08 14.49 -8.19
CA GLU A 253 18.46 15.29 -7.13
C GLU A 253 19.03 14.85 -5.77
N LYS A 254 19.16 15.76 -4.80
CA LYS A 254 19.63 15.40 -3.45
C LYS A 254 18.75 14.27 -2.88
N TYR A 255 19.38 13.21 -2.40
CA TYR A 255 18.67 12.03 -1.88
C TYR A 255 19.33 11.47 -0.62
N THR A 256 18.51 10.97 0.28
CA THR A 256 18.88 10.38 1.57
C THR A 256 18.14 9.05 1.71
N PRO A 257 18.73 7.92 1.27
CA PRO A 257 18.10 6.62 1.39
C PRO A 257 18.13 6.15 2.85
N LEU A 258 16.97 5.86 3.44
CA LEU A 258 16.86 5.37 4.81
C LEU A 258 16.49 3.88 4.78
N PHE A 259 17.40 3.01 5.19
CA PHE A 259 17.13 1.58 5.35
C PHE A 259 16.75 1.28 6.80
N ALA A 260 15.58 0.69 7.00
CA ALA A 260 15.16 0.16 8.29
C ALA A 260 15.70 -1.26 8.46
N ASN A 261 16.70 -1.43 9.32
CA ASN A 261 17.35 -2.71 9.59
C ASN A 261 16.52 -3.58 10.55
N LEU A 262 15.34 -4.02 10.09
CA LEU A 262 14.44 -4.90 10.81
C LEU A 262 14.18 -6.17 10.01
N LYS A 263 14.04 -7.30 10.68
CA LYS A 263 13.63 -8.57 10.06
C LYS A 263 12.12 -8.55 9.77
N SER A 264 11.66 -9.45 8.89
CA SER A 264 10.23 -9.61 8.54
C SER A 264 9.31 -9.62 9.78
N HIS A 265 9.61 -10.45 10.77
CA HIS A 265 8.75 -10.62 11.95
C HIS A 265 8.71 -9.38 12.87
N GLU A 266 9.68 -8.49 12.75
CA GLU A 266 9.79 -7.24 13.51
C GLU A 266 9.18 -6.06 12.74
N SER A 267 8.99 -6.21 11.42
CA SER A 267 8.58 -5.13 10.52
C SER A 267 7.15 -5.30 10.03
N LYS A 268 6.23 -4.52 10.62
CA LYS A 268 4.85 -4.38 10.12
C LYS A 268 4.81 -3.98 8.64
N PRO A 269 5.63 -3.03 8.13
CA PRO A 269 5.66 -2.72 6.70
C PRO A 269 6.03 -3.89 5.79
N ILE A 270 7.01 -4.74 6.17
CA ILE A 270 7.35 -5.95 5.39
C ILE A 270 6.16 -6.90 5.36
N GLN A 271 5.55 -7.18 6.52
CA GLN A 271 4.40 -8.09 6.60
C GLN A 271 3.20 -7.62 5.77
N VAL A 272 2.89 -6.32 5.79
CA VAL A 272 1.85 -5.74 4.92
C VAL A 272 2.21 -5.91 3.44
N THR A 273 3.48 -5.70 3.10
CA THR A 273 3.97 -5.82 1.73
C THR A 273 3.92 -7.26 1.24
N ASP A 274 4.30 -8.24 2.07
CA ASP A 274 4.22 -9.67 1.75
C ASP A 274 2.79 -10.12 1.40
N ILE A 275 1.79 -9.67 2.17
CA ILE A 275 0.38 -9.95 1.85
C ILE A 275 -0.01 -9.35 0.49
N ILE A 276 0.38 -8.10 0.21
CA ILE A 276 0.06 -7.42 -1.06
C ILE A 276 0.76 -8.09 -2.24
N VAL A 277 2.06 -8.37 -2.13
CA VAL A 277 2.87 -8.97 -3.20
C VAL A 277 2.44 -10.41 -3.44
N GLY A 278 2.15 -11.18 -2.39
CA GLY A 278 1.61 -12.53 -2.49
C GLY A 278 0.22 -12.58 -3.15
N ALA A 279 -0.65 -11.62 -2.85
CA ALA A 279 -1.94 -11.47 -3.52
C ALA A 279 -1.75 -11.16 -5.01
N LEU A 280 -0.93 -10.15 -5.36
CA LEU A 280 -0.61 -9.80 -6.75
C LEU A 280 -0.05 -10.97 -7.53
N ARG A 281 0.90 -11.69 -6.93
CA ARG A 281 1.49 -12.89 -7.48
C ARG A 281 0.42 -13.92 -7.85
N THR A 282 -0.54 -14.14 -6.95
CA THR A 282 -1.64 -15.08 -7.16
C THR A 282 -2.59 -14.62 -8.27
N LYS A 283 -2.96 -13.33 -8.31
CA LYS A 283 -3.79 -12.77 -9.39
C LYS A 283 -3.10 -12.90 -10.75
N ILE A 284 -1.80 -12.58 -10.83
CA ILE A 284 -0.98 -12.72 -12.05
C ILE A 284 -0.92 -14.18 -12.51
N GLN A 285 -0.78 -15.14 -11.58
CA GLN A 285 -0.72 -16.57 -11.91
C GLN A 285 -2.03 -17.09 -12.49
N ARG A 286 -3.16 -16.59 -11.96
CA ARG A 286 -4.51 -16.98 -12.36
C ARG A 286 -5.04 -16.21 -13.58
N GLY A 287 -4.28 -15.23 -14.08
CA GLY A 287 -4.75 -14.35 -15.16
C GLY A 287 -5.91 -13.44 -14.75
N GLU A 288 -6.09 -13.19 -13.45
CA GLU A 288 -7.13 -12.31 -12.94
C GLU A 288 -6.80 -10.83 -13.23
N THR A 289 -7.84 -9.99 -13.25
CA THR A 289 -7.66 -8.53 -13.34
C THR A 289 -6.75 -8.01 -12.24
N LEU A 290 -5.82 -7.10 -12.59
CA LEU A 290 -4.93 -6.45 -11.63
C LEU A 290 -5.49 -5.10 -11.15
N GLU A 291 -6.74 -4.76 -11.46
CA GLU A 291 -7.35 -3.53 -10.97
C GLU A 291 -7.15 -3.36 -9.45
N PRO A 292 -6.77 -2.15 -9.00
CA PRO A 292 -6.72 -0.89 -9.73
C PRO A 292 -5.37 -0.58 -10.42
N LEU A 293 -4.45 -1.54 -10.53
CA LEU A 293 -3.13 -1.30 -11.13
C LEU A 293 -3.26 -1.06 -12.63
N GLN A 294 -2.50 -0.07 -13.10
CA GLN A 294 -2.36 0.26 -14.50
C GLN A 294 -1.06 -0.33 -15.06
N PRO A 295 -1.07 -0.86 -16.31
CA PRO A 295 0.15 -1.24 -16.98
C PRO A 295 1.12 -0.06 -17.12
N LEU A 296 2.40 -0.30 -16.85
CA LEU A 296 3.50 0.61 -17.14
C LEU A 296 4.36 -0.03 -18.22
N PHE A 297 4.39 0.56 -19.42
CA PHE A 297 5.22 0.03 -20.50
C PHE A 297 6.68 -0.03 -20.02
N PHE A 298 7.35 -1.16 -20.20
CA PHE A 298 8.72 -1.32 -19.76
C PHE A 298 9.68 -0.96 -20.91
N ASP A 299 10.76 -0.23 -20.63
CA ASP A 299 11.84 -0.03 -21.61
C ASP A 299 12.71 -1.28 -21.71
N SER A 300 12.36 -2.17 -22.65
CA SER A 300 13.06 -3.44 -22.88
C SER A 300 14.54 -3.25 -23.21
N ARG A 301 14.98 -2.06 -23.65
CA ARG A 301 16.40 -1.77 -23.89
C ARG A 301 17.23 -1.89 -22.61
N LYS A 302 16.62 -1.71 -21.44
CA LYS A 302 17.27 -1.91 -20.13
C LYS A 302 17.56 -3.37 -19.81
N MET A 303 16.93 -4.32 -20.50
CA MET A 303 17.18 -5.75 -20.35
C MET A 303 18.10 -6.33 -21.42
N ARG A 304 18.67 -5.52 -22.33
CA ARG A 304 19.53 -6.02 -23.43
C ARG A 304 20.74 -6.82 -22.96
N SER A 305 21.34 -6.45 -21.82
CA SER A 305 22.46 -7.19 -21.21
C SER A 305 22.05 -8.53 -20.60
N CYS A 306 20.76 -8.76 -20.42
CA CYS A 306 20.18 -9.99 -19.87
C CYS A 306 19.38 -10.68 -20.99
N ARG A 307 20.08 -11.13 -22.05
CA ARG A 307 19.45 -11.73 -23.24
C ARG A 307 18.48 -12.86 -22.85
N GLY A 308 17.31 -12.88 -23.48
CA GLY A 308 16.24 -13.85 -23.21
C GLY A 308 15.40 -13.57 -21.96
N ARG A 309 15.77 -12.58 -21.12
CA ARG A 309 14.99 -12.18 -19.95
C ARG A 309 13.94 -11.13 -20.29
N PHE A 310 12.88 -11.07 -19.50
CA PHE A 310 11.79 -10.12 -19.66
C PHE A 310 11.50 -9.33 -18.38
N ALA A 311 10.85 -8.18 -18.54
CA ALA A 311 10.24 -7.43 -17.45
C ALA A 311 8.93 -6.80 -17.92
N LYS A 312 7.91 -6.84 -17.07
CA LYS A 312 6.64 -6.11 -17.20
C LYS A 312 6.41 -5.32 -15.93
N ALA A 313 5.93 -4.09 -16.05
CA ALA A 313 5.69 -3.24 -14.90
C ALA A 313 4.22 -2.83 -14.81
N TYR A 314 3.78 -2.60 -13.58
CA TYR A 314 2.46 -2.08 -13.24
C TYR A 314 2.62 -1.07 -12.13
N TYR A 315 1.71 -0.12 -12.06
CA TYR A 315 1.71 0.87 -11.00
C TYR A 315 0.31 1.20 -10.53
N TRP A 316 0.21 1.72 -9.32
CA TRP A 316 -1.00 2.31 -8.79
C TRP A 316 -0.64 3.53 -7.93
N LEU A 317 -1.50 4.54 -7.95
CA LEU A 317 -1.41 5.74 -7.11
C LEU A 317 -2.82 6.04 -6.57
N ALA A 318 -2.89 6.37 -5.28
CA ALA A 318 -4.14 6.67 -4.57
C ALA A 318 -4.63 8.10 -4.80
#